data_AF-G5BHE1-F1
#
_entry.id   AF-G5BHE1-F1
#
_cell.length_a   1.000
_cell.length_b   1.000
_cell.length_c   1.000
_cell.angle_alpha   90.00
_cell.angle_beta   90.00
_cell.angle_gamma   90.00
#
_symmetry.space_group_name_H-M   'P 1'
#
loop_
_entity.id
_entity.type
_entity.pdbx_description
1 polymer ?
#
loop_
_entity_poly.entity_id
_entity_poly.type
_entity_poly.pdbx_seq_one_letter_code
_entity_poly.pdbx_strand_id
1 'polypeptide(L)'
;MKAVAEAGFDILLATDSYKVTHYKQYSLNTSKVYSYFECCEKKTENSKVGKGLDILDKKFPVTENSKGYKLLPPYLTVIQGDGVDINTLQEIVEGMKQKKWSIENVAFGSGGALLWKLTRDLLNCSFKCSYVVTNGLGITVFKDPVADANKRAKKGRLSLHRTPAGNFVTLEERKGNLEEYGQDLLHTVFKHGKVTKSYSFDEVRKDPQLNIELEAASH
;
A
#
# COMPACT_ATOMS: atom_id res chain seq x y z
N MET A 1 45.45 17.99 -23.94
CA MET A 1 44.76 16.69 -24.12
C MET A 1 44.52 16.07 -22.75
N LYS A 2 43.25 15.71 -22.48
CA LYS A 2 42.71 14.65 -21.57
C LYS A 2 43.11 14.69 -20.07
N ALA A 3 42.24 14.41 -19.10
CA ALA A 3 40.82 14.09 -19.05
C ALA A 3 40.32 14.40 -17.62
N VAL A 4 39.18 15.08 -17.49
CA VAL A 4 38.47 15.20 -16.21
C VAL A 4 37.45 14.06 -16.19
N ALA A 5 37.66 13.08 -15.32
CA ALA A 5 36.70 12.02 -15.08
C ALA A 5 35.64 12.54 -14.10
N GLU A 6 34.43 12.77 -14.59
CA GLU A 6 33.25 12.95 -13.75
C GLU A 6 32.95 11.64 -13.02
N ALA A 7 33.10 11.64 -11.70
CA ALA A 7 32.68 10.54 -10.85
C ALA A 7 31.14 10.56 -10.75
N GLY A 8 30.49 9.52 -11.26
CA GLY A 8 29.04 9.37 -11.28
C GLY A 8 28.42 9.36 -9.88
N PHE A 9 27.20 9.90 -9.82
CA PHE A 9 26.37 9.96 -8.61
C PHE A 9 25.97 8.55 -8.14
N ASP A 10 26.43 8.15 -6.95
CA ASP A 10 26.09 6.88 -6.30
C ASP A 10 24.83 7.04 -5.42
N ILE A 11 23.77 6.36 -5.80
CA ILE A 11 22.46 6.41 -5.14
C ILE A 11 22.47 5.80 -3.72
N LEU A 12 23.45 4.97 -3.36
CA LEU A 12 23.62 4.49 -1.97
C LEU A 12 24.01 5.64 -1.03
N LEU A 13 24.68 6.69 -1.53
CA LEU A 13 25.03 7.89 -0.77
C LEU A 13 23.89 8.93 -0.68
N ALA A 14 22.77 8.68 -1.36
CA ALA A 14 21.64 9.61 -1.44
C ALA A 14 20.54 9.36 -0.38
N THR A 15 20.73 8.38 0.52
CA THR A 15 19.89 8.24 1.72
C THR A 15 20.44 9.12 2.85
N ASP A 16 19.56 9.86 3.52
CA ASP A 16 19.81 11.00 4.42
C ASP A 16 21.29 11.30 4.73
N SER A 17 21.84 12.21 3.91
CA SER A 17 23.28 12.49 3.76
C SER A 17 24.03 12.96 5.00
N TYR A 18 23.37 13.14 6.15
CA TYR A 18 24.06 13.52 7.39
C TYR A 18 25.03 12.42 7.88
N LYS A 19 24.88 11.17 7.44
CA LYS A 19 25.76 10.07 7.90
C LYS A 19 27.07 9.93 7.13
N VAL A 20 27.15 10.39 5.88
CA VAL A 20 28.36 10.23 5.04
C VAL A 20 29.49 11.17 5.47
N THR A 21 29.17 12.33 6.06
CA THR A 21 30.18 13.31 6.52
C THR A 21 30.31 13.40 8.04
N HIS A 22 29.45 12.71 8.81
CA HIS A 22 29.47 12.75 10.28
C HIS A 22 30.83 12.32 10.86
N TYR A 23 31.53 11.42 10.17
CA TYR A 23 32.86 10.98 10.59
C TYR A 23 33.90 12.10 10.61
N LYS A 24 33.70 13.17 9.83
CA LYS A 24 34.58 14.35 9.82
C LYS A 24 34.49 15.17 11.10
N GLN A 25 33.46 14.95 11.90
CA GLN A 25 33.29 15.57 13.22
C GLN A 25 33.90 14.74 14.35
N TYR A 26 34.41 13.53 14.06
CA TYR A 26 35.07 12.71 15.07
C TYR A 26 36.45 13.29 15.38
N SER A 27 36.79 13.39 16.67
CA SER A 27 38.12 13.82 17.08
C SER A 27 39.17 12.75 16.77
N LEU A 28 40.42 13.18 16.61
CA LEU A 28 41.57 12.27 16.49
C LEU A 28 41.58 11.28 17.67
N ASN A 29 41.78 9.99 17.37
CA ASN A 29 41.76 8.85 18.30
C ASN A 29 40.38 8.37 18.79
N THR A 30 39.28 8.66 18.08
CA THR A 30 37.96 8.05 18.35
C THR A 30 38.00 6.53 18.15
N SER A 31 37.72 5.76 19.21
CA SER A 31 37.80 4.27 19.20
C SER A 31 36.45 3.56 19.37
N LYS A 32 35.42 4.28 19.83
CA LYS A 32 34.05 3.76 19.99
C LYS A 32 33.06 4.83 19.56
N VAL A 33 32.01 4.40 18.85
CA VAL A 33 30.91 5.25 18.41
C VAL A 33 29.61 4.59 18.88
N TYR A 34 28.74 5.38 19.48
CA TYR A 34 27.36 4.99 19.79
C TYR A 34 26.42 5.74 18.86
N SER A 35 25.40 5.06 18.38
CA SER A 35 24.34 5.64 17.55
C SER A 35 23.00 5.17 18.08
N TYR A 36 22.02 6.06 18.06
CA TYR A 36 20.65 5.74 18.41
C TYR A 36 19.73 6.14 17.26
N PHE A 37 18.56 5.53 17.22
CA PHE A 37 17.47 5.94 16.33
C PHE A 37 16.51 6.80 17.13
N GLU A 38 16.22 7.99 16.63
CA GLU A 38 15.22 8.90 17.20
C GLU A 38 14.13 9.17 16.17
N CYS A 39 12.88 9.27 16.64
CA CYS A 39 11.78 9.75 15.83
C CYS A 39 11.71 11.28 15.98
N CYS A 40 12.22 12.03 14.99
CA CYS A 40 12.16 13.49 15.02
C CYS A 40 10.72 14.00 14.82
N GLU A 41 10.37 15.09 15.50
CA GLU A 41 9.06 15.74 15.34
C GLU A 41 8.85 16.25 13.90
N LYS A 42 7.65 16.01 13.37
CA LYS A 42 7.26 16.46 12.04
C LYS A 42 7.09 17.98 12.03
N LYS A 43 7.82 18.69 11.17
CA LYS A 43 7.36 19.99 10.67
C LYS A 43 6.29 19.72 9.61
N THR A 44 5.03 19.83 10.01
CA THR A 44 3.85 19.78 9.14
C THR A 44 3.80 21.01 8.25
N GLU A 45 4.51 20.98 7.13
CA GLU A 45 4.16 21.80 5.98
C GLU A 45 3.91 20.87 4.79
N ASN A 46 2.64 20.71 4.43
CA ASN A 46 2.15 19.95 3.27
C ASN A 46 2.59 20.54 1.91
N SER A 47 3.59 21.43 1.88
CA SER A 47 3.98 22.23 0.70
C SER A 47 5.35 21.91 0.11
N LYS A 48 6.10 20.95 0.68
CA LYS A 48 7.50 20.70 0.27
C LYS A 48 7.65 20.29 -1.20
N VAL A 49 6.82 19.36 -1.69
CA VAL A 49 6.90 18.87 -3.08
C VAL A 49 6.61 19.99 -4.07
N GLY A 50 5.52 20.73 -3.86
CA GLY A 50 5.17 21.85 -4.73
C GLY A 50 6.26 22.93 -4.76
N LYS A 51 6.81 23.32 -3.60
CA LYS A 51 7.93 24.26 -3.53
C LYS A 51 9.18 23.74 -4.25
N GLY A 52 9.50 22.44 -4.09
CA GLY A 52 10.62 21.80 -4.78
C GLY A 52 10.47 21.86 -6.29
N LEU A 53 9.30 21.48 -6.81
CA LEU A 53 8.99 21.55 -8.24
C LEU A 53 9.06 22.99 -8.77
N ASP A 54 8.53 23.97 -8.04
CA ASP A 54 8.59 25.40 -8.44
C ASP A 54 10.04 25.95 -8.48
N ILE A 55 10.97 25.37 -7.73
CA ILE A 55 12.41 25.70 -7.81
C ILE A 55 13.03 25.05 -9.05
N LEU A 56 12.72 23.79 -9.32
CA LEU A 56 13.23 23.07 -10.49
C LEU A 56 12.75 23.69 -11.81
N ASP A 57 11.50 24.18 -11.85
CA ASP A 57 10.91 24.93 -12.97
C ASP A 57 11.78 26.12 -13.40
N LYS A 58 12.40 26.80 -12.43
CA LYS A 58 13.26 27.97 -12.68
C LYS A 58 14.67 27.61 -13.15
N LYS A 59 15.06 26.34 -13.04
CA LYS A 59 16.44 25.87 -13.25
C LYS A 59 16.59 24.90 -14.41
N PHE A 60 15.53 24.20 -14.77
CA PHE A 60 15.52 23.17 -15.80
C PHE A 60 14.43 23.46 -16.84
N PRO A 61 14.63 23.05 -18.10
CA PRO A 61 13.61 23.21 -19.13
C PRO A 61 12.41 22.30 -18.82
N VAL A 62 11.25 22.91 -18.60
CA VAL A 62 9.98 22.22 -18.36
C VAL A 62 9.16 22.20 -19.64
N THR A 63 8.54 21.07 -19.94
CA THR A 63 7.58 20.92 -21.03
C THR A 63 6.16 20.77 -20.50
N GLU A 64 5.17 20.84 -21.38
CA GLU A 64 3.78 20.56 -21.04
C GLU A 64 3.33 19.28 -21.76
N ASN A 65 2.70 18.35 -21.03
CA ASN A 65 2.16 17.12 -21.62
C ASN A 65 0.81 17.38 -22.33
N SER A 66 0.28 16.38 -23.03
CA SER A 66 -0.99 16.48 -23.78
C SER A 66 -2.22 16.81 -22.92
N LYS A 67 -2.11 16.71 -21.58
CA LYS A 67 -3.18 17.02 -20.62
C LYS A 67 -3.05 18.42 -20.02
N GLY A 68 -2.06 19.20 -20.43
CA GLY A 68 -1.84 20.56 -19.94
C GLY A 68 -1.12 20.62 -18.58
N TYR A 69 -0.27 19.64 -18.28
CA TYR A 69 0.51 19.60 -17.04
C TYR A 69 2.02 19.69 -17.32
N LYS A 70 2.70 20.45 -16.46
CA LYS A 70 4.15 20.66 -16.45
C LYS A 70 4.90 19.35 -16.17
N LEU A 71 5.94 19.11 -16.96
CA LEU A 71 6.79 17.93 -16.91
C LEU A 71 8.27 18.36 -16.85
N LEU A 72 8.98 17.82 -15.87
CA LEU A 72 10.43 17.92 -15.77
C LEU A 72 11.10 17.17 -16.93
N PRO A 73 12.35 17.49 -17.26
CA PRO A 73 13.07 16.73 -18.28
C PRO A 73 13.24 15.26 -17.82
N PRO A 74 13.30 14.29 -18.75
CA PRO A 74 13.22 12.86 -18.44
C PRO A 74 14.37 12.31 -17.58
N TYR A 75 15.46 13.06 -17.45
CA TYR A 75 16.61 12.72 -16.59
C TYR A 75 16.46 13.24 -15.15
N LEU A 76 15.34 13.88 -14.80
CA LEU A 76 15.10 14.48 -13.49
C LEU A 76 13.71 14.11 -12.94
N THR A 77 13.67 13.63 -11.71
CA THR A 77 12.43 13.31 -10.98
C THR A 77 12.58 13.68 -9.51
N VAL A 78 11.46 13.75 -8.78
CA VAL A 78 11.42 14.04 -7.36
C VAL A 78 10.90 12.81 -6.61
N ILE A 79 11.47 12.53 -5.44
CA ILE A 79 10.93 11.53 -4.52
C ILE A 79 10.54 12.19 -3.20
N GLN A 80 9.29 11.99 -2.76
CA GLN A 80 8.84 12.36 -1.42
C GLN A 80 8.76 11.09 -0.56
N GLY A 81 9.70 10.94 0.37
CA GLY A 81 9.76 9.79 1.28
C GLY A 81 9.35 10.08 2.72
N ASP A 82 9.29 11.36 3.11
CA ASP A 82 9.03 11.78 4.48
C ASP A 82 7.53 12.00 4.72
N GLY A 83 7.02 11.46 5.82
CA GLY A 83 5.65 11.72 6.27
C GLY A 83 4.52 11.20 5.39
N VAL A 84 4.80 10.39 4.36
CA VAL A 84 3.79 9.90 3.40
C VAL A 84 2.92 8.81 4.01
N ASP A 85 1.62 9.08 4.11
CA ASP A 85 0.53 8.14 4.37
C ASP A 85 -0.61 8.38 3.36
N ILE A 86 -1.69 7.61 3.44
CA ILE A 86 -2.78 7.70 2.44
C ILE A 86 -3.40 9.11 2.35
N ASN A 87 -3.46 9.85 3.46
CA ASN A 87 -4.07 11.18 3.51
C ASN A 87 -3.10 12.23 2.94
N THR A 88 -1.86 12.24 3.40
CA THR A 88 -0.84 13.17 2.92
C THR A 88 -0.49 12.93 1.45
N LEU A 89 -0.52 11.68 0.98
CA LEU A 89 -0.40 11.37 -0.44
C LEU A 89 -1.49 12.10 -1.23
N GLN A 90 -2.75 11.99 -0.82
CA GLN A 90 -3.88 12.66 -1.46
C GLN A 90 -3.70 14.19 -1.47
N GLU A 91 -3.31 14.78 -0.35
CA GLU A 91 -3.06 16.22 -0.23
C GLU A 91 -1.95 16.69 -1.19
N ILE A 92 -0.86 15.94 -1.29
CA ILE A 92 0.27 16.29 -2.17
C ILE A 92 -0.15 16.23 -3.63
N VAL A 93 -0.81 15.15 -4.07
CA VAL A 93 -1.20 14.99 -5.48
C VAL A 93 -2.24 16.01 -5.90
N GLU A 94 -3.18 16.38 -5.01
CA GLU A 94 -4.16 17.43 -5.28
C GLU A 94 -3.49 18.80 -5.34
N GLY A 95 -2.52 19.09 -4.46
CA GLY A 95 -1.72 20.32 -4.52
C GLY A 95 -0.88 20.43 -5.81
N MET A 96 -0.31 19.32 -6.28
CA MET A 96 0.38 19.26 -7.58
C MET A 96 -0.58 19.56 -8.73
N LYS A 97 -1.76 18.94 -8.72
CA LYS A 97 -2.79 19.12 -9.73
C LYS A 97 -3.24 20.58 -9.83
N GLN A 98 -3.50 21.24 -8.70
CA GLN A 98 -3.87 22.65 -8.65
C GLN A 98 -2.80 23.57 -9.25
N LYS A 99 -1.53 23.23 -9.09
CA LYS A 99 -0.38 23.94 -9.67
C LYS A 99 0.00 23.50 -11.09
N LYS A 100 -0.81 22.64 -11.72
CA LYS A 100 -0.55 22.06 -13.05
C LYS A 100 0.76 21.28 -13.15
N TRP A 101 1.20 20.64 -12.07
CA TRP A 101 2.32 19.69 -12.12
C TRP A 101 1.83 18.28 -12.44
N SER A 102 2.47 17.60 -13.41
CA SER A 102 2.16 16.19 -13.68
C SER A 102 2.62 15.30 -12.53
N ILE A 103 1.84 14.27 -12.21
CA ILE A 103 2.21 13.25 -11.22
C ILE A 103 3.40 12.40 -11.67
N GLU A 104 3.67 12.36 -12.98
CA GLU A 104 4.82 11.69 -13.59
C GLU A 104 6.17 12.20 -13.03
N ASN A 105 6.20 13.42 -12.50
CA ASN A 105 7.40 14.03 -11.93
C ASN A 105 7.78 13.50 -10.54
N VAL A 106 6.89 12.74 -9.88
CA VAL A 106 7.05 12.42 -8.46
C VAL A 106 6.82 10.94 -8.17
N ALA A 107 7.77 10.34 -7.46
CA ALA A 107 7.60 9.06 -6.79
C ALA A 107 7.39 9.27 -5.27
N PHE A 108 6.72 8.32 -4.61
CA PHE A 108 6.46 8.37 -3.18
C PHE A 108 7.07 7.17 -2.46
N GLY A 109 7.80 7.44 -1.38
CA GLY A 109 8.24 6.43 -0.44
C GLY A 109 7.41 6.50 0.85
N SER A 110 6.93 5.37 1.34
CA SER A 110 6.25 5.30 2.64
C SER A 110 6.79 4.13 3.46
N GLY A 111 7.25 4.42 4.67
CA GLY A 111 7.76 3.42 5.62
C GLY A 111 6.69 3.02 6.64
N GLY A 112 6.80 3.57 7.86
CA GLY A 112 5.95 3.18 8.99
C GLY A 112 4.45 3.40 8.76
N ALA A 113 4.04 4.39 7.96
CA ALA A 113 2.61 4.58 7.67
C ALA A 113 2.03 3.46 6.79
N LEU A 114 2.81 2.96 5.83
CA LEU A 114 2.42 1.86 4.95
C LEU A 114 2.47 0.50 5.66
N LEU A 115 3.47 0.28 6.52
CA LEU A 115 3.75 -1.04 7.10
C LEU A 115 3.29 -1.22 8.55
N TRP A 116 3.22 -0.14 9.34
CA TRP A 116 3.04 -0.23 10.80
C TRP A 116 1.82 0.53 11.34
N LYS A 117 1.41 1.63 10.71
CA LYS A 117 0.24 2.44 11.12
C LYS A 117 -1.10 1.79 10.68
N LEU A 118 -1.16 0.47 10.74
CA LEU A 118 -2.33 -0.34 10.40
C LEU A 118 -2.70 -1.19 11.62
N THR A 119 -3.99 -1.25 11.93
CA THR A 119 -4.51 -2.09 13.01
C THR A 119 -5.46 -3.13 12.44
N ARG A 120 -5.64 -4.24 13.15
CA ARG A 120 -6.63 -5.28 12.82
C ARG A 120 -8.04 -4.69 12.65
N ASP A 121 -8.36 -3.67 13.45
CA ASP A 121 -9.66 -3.00 13.48
C ASP A 121 -9.91 -2.11 12.26
N LEU A 122 -8.89 -1.66 11.55
CA LEU A 122 -9.05 -0.86 10.33
C LEU A 122 -9.95 -1.55 9.30
N LEU A 123 -9.82 -2.88 9.18
CA LEU A 123 -10.65 -3.73 8.31
C LEU A 123 -11.59 -4.64 9.09
N ASN A 124 -11.69 -4.46 10.40
CA ASN A 124 -12.47 -5.32 11.30
C ASN A 124 -12.17 -6.82 11.16
N CYS A 125 -10.93 -7.20 10.85
CA CYS A 125 -10.53 -8.59 10.65
C CYS A 125 -10.83 -9.42 11.91
N SER A 126 -11.69 -10.44 11.82
CA SER A 126 -12.12 -11.20 12.99
C SER A 126 -12.33 -12.68 12.67
N PHE A 127 -12.15 -13.51 13.70
CA PHE A 127 -12.43 -14.95 13.65
C PHE A 127 -13.55 -15.27 14.64
N LYS A 128 -14.57 -16.01 14.18
CA LYS A 128 -15.74 -16.34 14.99
C LYS A 128 -16.20 -17.77 14.68
N CYS A 129 -16.57 -18.52 15.72
CA CYS A 129 -17.25 -19.79 15.54
C CYS A 129 -18.68 -19.55 15.06
N SER A 130 -19.09 -20.22 13.98
CA SER A 130 -20.44 -20.11 13.41
C SER A 130 -21.23 -21.43 13.42
N TYR A 131 -20.57 -22.57 13.66
CA TYR A 131 -21.16 -23.90 13.62
C TYR A 131 -20.38 -24.89 14.49
N VAL A 132 -21.08 -25.72 15.26
CA VAL A 132 -20.51 -26.81 16.05
C VAL A 132 -21.31 -28.10 15.83
N VAL A 133 -20.73 -29.24 16.19
CA VAL A 133 -21.45 -30.53 16.21
C VAL A 133 -21.40 -31.06 17.64
N THR A 134 -22.57 -31.23 18.25
CA THR A 134 -22.72 -31.76 19.61
C THR A 134 -23.60 -33.00 19.54
N ASN A 135 -23.11 -34.15 20.03
CA ASN A 135 -23.83 -35.42 19.97
C ASN A 135 -24.27 -35.82 18.55
N GLY A 136 -23.41 -35.53 17.55
CA GLY A 136 -23.73 -35.77 16.13
C GLY A 136 -24.71 -34.78 15.50
N LEU A 137 -25.26 -33.83 16.28
CA LEU A 137 -26.18 -32.81 15.80
C LEU A 137 -25.45 -31.51 15.50
N GLY A 138 -25.64 -30.99 14.29
CA GLY A 138 -25.14 -29.69 13.88
C GLY A 138 -25.90 -28.56 14.54
N ILE A 139 -25.21 -27.67 15.23
CA ILE A 139 -25.78 -26.51 15.92
C ILE A 139 -25.16 -25.24 15.36
N THR A 140 -26.01 -24.33 14.88
CA THR A 140 -25.61 -22.97 14.50
C THR A 140 -25.32 -22.15 15.76
N VAL A 141 -24.16 -21.51 15.80
CA VAL A 141 -23.77 -20.60 16.88
C VAL A 141 -23.42 -19.24 16.30
N PHE A 142 -23.69 -18.15 17.02
CA PHE A 142 -23.33 -16.81 16.59
C PHE A 142 -23.34 -15.85 17.78
N LYS A 143 -22.63 -14.73 17.64
CA LYS A 143 -22.68 -13.62 18.59
C LYS A 143 -23.55 -12.51 18.04
N ASP A 144 -24.48 -12.01 18.85
CA ASP A 144 -25.35 -10.89 18.51
C ASP A 144 -25.43 -9.91 19.68
N PRO A 145 -24.49 -8.95 19.78
CA PRO A 145 -24.43 -8.03 20.92
C PRO A 145 -25.58 -7.04 20.87
N VAL A 146 -26.33 -6.92 21.97
CA VAL A 146 -27.47 -5.98 22.08
C VAL A 146 -27.05 -4.52 21.81
N ALA A 147 -25.86 -4.14 22.26
CA ALA A 147 -25.37 -2.76 22.16
C ALA A 147 -24.73 -2.41 20.80
N ASP A 148 -24.49 -3.37 19.90
CA ASP A 148 -23.76 -3.12 18.66
C ASP A 148 -24.11 -4.13 17.56
N ALA A 149 -25.07 -3.75 16.70
CA ALA A 149 -25.52 -4.56 15.58
C ALA A 149 -24.41 -4.80 14.53
N ASN A 150 -23.40 -3.92 14.42
CA ASN A 150 -22.29 -4.10 13.49
C ASN A 150 -21.38 -5.27 13.88
N LYS A 151 -21.47 -5.73 15.13
CA LYS A 151 -20.71 -6.89 15.62
C LYS A 151 -21.46 -8.22 15.49
N ARG A 152 -22.66 -8.23 14.90
CA ARG A 152 -23.42 -9.45 14.62
C ARG A 152 -22.63 -10.40 13.73
N ALA A 153 -22.51 -11.66 14.14
CA ALA A 153 -21.77 -12.69 13.43
C ALA A 153 -22.68 -13.47 12.46
N LYS A 154 -22.06 -14.00 11.39
CA LYS A 154 -22.69 -14.94 10.46
C LYS A 154 -22.98 -16.29 11.11
N LYS A 155 -23.94 -17.03 10.55
CA LYS A 155 -24.51 -18.25 11.12
C LYS A 155 -24.23 -19.50 10.28
N GLY A 156 -23.92 -20.60 10.95
CA GLY A 156 -23.84 -21.93 10.36
C GLY A 156 -22.60 -22.14 9.49
N ARG A 157 -22.68 -23.12 8.57
CA ARG A 157 -21.62 -23.35 7.57
C ARG A 157 -21.77 -22.35 6.43
N LEU A 158 -20.64 -21.75 6.05
CA LEU A 158 -20.58 -20.64 5.10
C LEU A 158 -19.99 -21.10 3.77
N SER A 159 -20.34 -20.38 2.70
CA SER A 159 -19.75 -20.51 1.36
C SER A 159 -19.74 -19.13 0.68
N LEU A 160 -18.73 -18.86 -0.16
CA LEU A 160 -18.57 -17.58 -0.85
C LEU A 160 -18.83 -17.75 -2.34
N HIS A 161 -19.65 -16.87 -2.93
CA HIS A 161 -20.08 -16.98 -4.32
C HIS A 161 -20.02 -15.64 -5.04
N ARG A 162 -20.02 -15.67 -6.37
CA ARG A 162 -20.28 -14.48 -7.20
C ARG A 162 -21.77 -14.40 -7.53
N THR A 163 -22.34 -13.22 -7.44
CA THR A 163 -23.70 -12.97 -7.93
C THR A 163 -23.69 -12.83 -9.45
N PRO A 164 -24.84 -12.96 -10.13
CA PRO A 164 -24.93 -12.72 -11.58
C PRO A 164 -24.46 -11.32 -12.00
N ALA A 165 -24.52 -10.33 -11.10
CA ALA A 165 -24.03 -8.97 -11.33
C ALA A 165 -22.51 -8.80 -11.10
N GLY A 166 -21.78 -9.88 -10.77
CA GLY A 166 -20.33 -9.87 -10.54
C GLY A 166 -19.88 -9.53 -9.10
N ASN A 167 -20.82 -9.19 -8.21
CA ASN A 167 -20.53 -8.91 -6.78
C ASN A 167 -20.29 -10.21 -5.98
N PHE A 168 -19.77 -10.08 -4.76
CA PHE A 168 -19.58 -11.23 -3.86
C PHE A 168 -20.73 -11.35 -2.85
N VAL A 169 -21.12 -12.59 -2.56
CA VAL A 169 -22.11 -12.92 -1.53
C VAL A 169 -21.64 -14.09 -0.68
N THR A 170 -21.76 -13.97 0.64
CA THR A 170 -21.56 -15.08 1.57
C THR A 170 -22.90 -15.67 1.96
N LEU A 171 -23.11 -16.94 1.62
CA LEU A 171 -24.31 -17.68 1.98
C LEU A 171 -24.13 -18.34 3.35
N GLU A 172 -25.14 -18.20 4.20
CA GLU A 172 -25.17 -18.75 5.56
C GLU A 172 -25.95 -20.06 5.58
N GLU A 173 -25.69 -20.91 6.59
CA GLU A 173 -26.45 -22.15 6.83
C GLU A 173 -26.52 -23.12 5.62
N ARG A 174 -25.53 -23.10 4.71
CA ARG A 174 -25.53 -23.83 3.42
C ARG A 174 -26.74 -23.53 2.51
N LYS A 175 -27.37 -22.36 2.61
CA LYS A 175 -28.58 -22.01 1.86
C LYS A 175 -28.39 -21.82 0.34
N GLY A 176 -27.19 -22.03 -0.20
CA GLY A 176 -26.93 -21.86 -1.63
C GLY A 176 -27.44 -23.03 -2.46
N ASN A 177 -28.37 -22.76 -3.38
CA ASN A 177 -28.55 -23.59 -4.56
C ASN A 177 -27.38 -23.32 -5.53
N LEU A 178 -26.67 -24.37 -5.95
CA LEU A 178 -25.58 -24.28 -6.92
C LEU A 178 -26.04 -23.70 -8.26
N GLU A 179 -27.32 -23.89 -8.62
CA GLU A 179 -27.90 -23.34 -9.85
C GLU A 179 -28.06 -21.81 -9.80
N GLU A 180 -28.21 -21.22 -8.60
CA GLU A 180 -28.47 -19.79 -8.43
C GLU A 180 -27.19 -18.97 -8.24
N TYR A 181 -26.20 -19.54 -7.53
CA TYR A 181 -24.98 -18.81 -7.12
C TYR A 181 -23.68 -19.40 -7.69
N GLY A 182 -23.76 -20.53 -8.40
CA GLY A 182 -22.59 -21.20 -8.95
C GLY A 182 -21.75 -21.91 -7.89
N GLN A 183 -20.44 -22.00 -8.16
CA GLN A 183 -19.49 -22.74 -7.32
C GLN A 183 -18.98 -21.90 -6.13
N ASP A 184 -18.79 -22.56 -4.99
CA ASP A 184 -18.11 -21.97 -3.84
C ASP A 184 -16.65 -21.61 -4.18
N LEU A 185 -16.29 -20.35 -3.97
CA LEU A 185 -14.97 -19.79 -4.22
C LEU A 185 -13.97 -20.13 -3.11
N LEU A 186 -14.43 -20.64 -1.97
CA LEU A 186 -13.55 -21.08 -0.90
C LEU A 186 -12.91 -22.43 -1.28
N HIS A 187 -11.59 -22.42 -1.43
CA HIS A 187 -10.81 -23.63 -1.66
C HIS A 187 -10.18 -24.15 -0.37
N THR A 188 -10.13 -25.48 -0.20
CA THR A 188 -9.33 -26.08 0.87
C THR A 188 -7.84 -25.86 0.55
N VAL A 189 -7.17 -25.07 1.37
CA VAL A 189 -5.72 -24.80 1.26
C VAL A 189 -4.89 -25.61 2.25
N PHE A 190 -5.52 -26.13 3.31
CA PHE A 190 -4.88 -26.94 4.34
C PHE A 190 -5.83 -28.01 4.87
N LYS A 191 -5.36 -29.24 4.99
CA LYS A 191 -6.13 -30.37 5.52
C LYS A 191 -5.21 -31.40 6.18
N HIS A 192 -5.53 -31.79 7.40
CA HIS A 192 -4.81 -32.83 8.16
C HIS A 192 -3.28 -32.64 8.20
N GLY A 193 -2.83 -31.43 8.52
CA GLY A 193 -1.39 -31.13 8.63
C GLY A 193 -0.69 -30.86 7.30
N LYS A 194 -1.40 -30.92 6.16
CA LYS A 194 -0.82 -30.77 4.82
C LYS A 194 -1.42 -29.58 4.08
N VAL A 195 -0.56 -28.81 3.41
CA VAL A 195 -0.98 -27.81 2.43
C VAL A 195 -1.52 -28.53 1.20
N THR A 196 -2.75 -28.20 0.78
CA THR A 196 -3.44 -28.86 -0.34
C THR A 196 -3.52 -27.99 -1.59
N LYS A 197 -3.30 -26.68 -1.45
CA LYS A 197 -3.23 -25.72 -2.55
C LYS A 197 -2.30 -24.59 -2.17
N SER A 198 -1.47 -24.14 -3.11
CA SER A 198 -0.57 -23.01 -2.96
C SER A 198 -0.74 -22.08 -4.15
N TYR A 199 -0.41 -20.81 -3.94
CA TYR A 199 -0.45 -19.78 -4.97
C TYR A 199 0.94 -19.15 -5.06
N SER A 200 1.43 -18.95 -6.26
CA SER A 200 2.63 -18.18 -6.54
C SER A 200 2.37 -16.68 -6.32
N PHE A 201 3.44 -15.92 -6.10
CA PHE A 201 3.32 -14.48 -5.89
C PHE A 201 2.81 -13.75 -7.15
N ASP A 202 3.14 -14.24 -8.34
CA ASP A 202 2.67 -13.66 -9.60
C ASP A 202 1.18 -13.89 -9.83
N GLU A 203 0.65 -15.05 -9.44
CA GLU A 203 -0.80 -15.30 -9.45
C GLU A 203 -1.52 -14.33 -8.51
N VAL A 204 -0.99 -14.14 -7.29
CA VAL A 204 -1.56 -13.21 -6.31
C VAL A 204 -1.48 -11.76 -6.80
N ARG A 205 -0.49 -11.38 -7.63
CA ARG A 205 -0.39 -10.04 -8.21
C ARG A 205 -1.34 -9.78 -9.37
N LYS A 206 -1.77 -10.82 -10.09
CA LYS A 206 -2.75 -10.68 -11.20
C LYS A 206 -4.17 -10.44 -10.68
N ASP A 207 -4.52 -11.00 -9.53
CA ASP A 207 -5.87 -10.95 -8.96
C ASP A 207 -6.35 -9.54 -8.48
N PRO A 208 -5.52 -8.69 -7.85
CA PRO A 208 -5.93 -7.37 -7.34
C PRO A 208 -5.74 -6.24 -8.36
N GLN A 209 -5.59 -6.52 -9.65
CA GLN A 209 -5.45 -5.46 -10.66
C GLN A 209 -6.64 -4.51 -10.59
N LEU A 210 -6.36 -3.21 -10.55
CA LEU A 210 -7.41 -2.20 -10.53
C LEU A 210 -8.22 -2.31 -11.83
N ASN A 211 -9.53 -2.10 -11.77
CA ASN A 211 -10.38 -2.11 -12.97
C ASN A 211 -9.84 -1.20 -14.09
N ILE A 212 -9.19 -0.09 -13.71
CA ILE A 212 -8.52 0.83 -14.64
C ILE A 212 -7.35 0.19 -15.39
N GLU A 213 -6.59 -0.71 -14.75
CA GLU A 213 -5.50 -1.45 -15.41
C GLU A 213 -6.05 -2.48 -16.40
N LEU A 214 -7.20 -3.09 -16.09
CA LEU A 214 -7.91 -4.01 -16.98
C LEU A 214 -8.50 -3.29 -18.21
N GLU A 215 -9.04 -2.08 -18.03
CA GLU A 215 -9.54 -1.24 -19.13
C GLU A 215 -8.41 -0.74 -20.03
N ALA A 216 -7.28 -0.31 -19.46
CA ALA A 216 -6.13 0.18 -20.23
C ALA A 216 -5.43 -0.92 -21.04
N ALA A 217 -5.46 -2.17 -20.60
CA ALA A 217 -4.90 -3.32 -21.33
C ALA A 217 -5.78 -3.81 -22.49
N SER A 218 -7.01 -3.29 -22.61
CA SER A 218 -7.96 -3.64 -23.67
C SER A 218 -7.94 -2.70 -24.88
N HIS A 219 -6.99 -1.76 -24.90
CA HIS A 219 -6.70 -0.82 -25.99
C HIS A 219 -5.28 -1.05 -26.55
#